data_AF-A0A7V2ED97-F1
#
_entry.id   AF-A0A7V2ED97-F1
#
_cell.length_a   1.000
_cell.length_b   1.000
_cell.length_c   1.000
_cell.angle_alpha   90.00
_cell.angle_beta   90.00
_cell.angle_gamma   90.00
#
_symmetry.space_group_name_H-M   'P 1'
#
loop_
_entity.id
_entity.type
_entity.pdbx_description
1 polymer ?
#
loop_
_entity_poly.entity_id
_entity_poly.type
_entity_poly.pdbx_seq_one_letter_code
_entity_poly.pdbx_strand_id
1 'polypeptide(L)'
;KNQNLVLPLKFIDSVSDNLNELIDWKFSKENARILIENGYFFALSSNGIKEQDEFLKSLRILAKRMDENKIILSLTLIPAKMLGIDNNYGSIEKGKIANFTIADGNIFSKNSSIFEVWINGFIYRISKYPRKFFGDWEVRMNDSTLRLKIYKEGKSLRVKVNDKVYSNVHFENNVLEVDNYKFYFSDDGCLNCKYISELEEEEVKKIMEKENPPKIYKLFPTFKTILIKNGIIWLPDTILENADIFIKNGKIVEIGKNLNFNAEYVIDATNKHITPGIFDAHSHIAIDGDVNEWSESITPEVRVIDVINPFDINIYRELAGGVTTAHIMHGSANAIGGQNVIIKLKWGFPADSLVYKDSPRTIKFALGENPKRSNWLENSDRYPRSRLGVISIIEDALLRAKNYKGKKNLRMEALKEILNGKIQIHCHAYRQDEMLALMESLKKFGIQVRMFHHALEAYKISKELKRENVYVSTFSDWWSYKFEAYDAIPYNAFITTKNNVLTSLNSDSPELARRLNSEAGKMLKYGFTKETDVLKLITINPAKQFSLDKFVGSLEKGKDADFVIWNGNPLSPYSIVLETWIEGKKFFDREEDLRIRKEIKLLKEKLMNEFKNYSE
;
A
#
# COMPACT_ATOMS: atom_id res chain seq x y z
N LYS A 1 11.88 -16.03 8.03
CA LYS A 1 12.32 -16.26 9.43
C LYS A 1 13.74 -15.76 9.74
N ASN A 2 14.59 -15.45 8.75
CA ASN A 2 15.94 -14.89 8.97
C ASN A 2 16.08 -13.40 8.60
N GLN A 3 15.02 -12.60 8.77
CA GLN A 3 15.09 -11.16 8.50
C GLN A 3 15.34 -10.43 9.82
N ASN A 4 16.35 -9.56 9.84
CA ASN A 4 16.59 -8.66 10.95
C ASN A 4 15.57 -7.52 10.87
N LEU A 5 14.68 -7.46 11.87
CA LEU A 5 13.68 -6.41 11.96
C LEU A 5 14.18 -5.28 12.86
N VAL A 6 13.95 -4.04 12.46
CA VAL A 6 14.21 -2.85 13.28
C VAL A 6 12.93 -2.06 13.40
N LEU A 7 12.43 -1.87 14.62
CA LEU A 7 11.18 -1.15 14.88
C LEU A 7 11.48 0.24 15.46
N PRO A 8 10.85 1.31 14.97
CA PRO A 8 10.97 2.62 15.60
C PRO A 8 10.23 2.63 16.94
N LEU A 9 10.79 3.34 17.92
CA LEU A 9 10.15 3.65 19.21
C LEU A 9 9.25 4.89 19.14
N LYS A 10 9.02 5.44 17.95
CA LYS A 10 8.09 6.54 17.74
C LYS A 10 6.68 5.97 17.51
N PHE A 11 5.75 6.29 18.41
CA PHE A 11 4.34 5.97 18.24
C PHE A 11 3.57 7.17 17.66
N ILE A 12 2.43 6.87 17.06
CA ILE A 12 1.52 7.91 16.58
C ILE A 12 0.81 8.50 17.81
N ASP A 13 0.92 9.81 17.98
CA ASP A 13 0.32 10.56 19.09
C ASP A 13 -0.78 11.53 18.64
N SER A 14 -0.99 11.65 17.32
CA SER A 14 -2.02 12.46 16.69
C SER A 14 -2.66 11.71 15.54
N VAL A 15 -3.98 11.72 15.46
CA VAL A 15 -4.75 11.11 14.37
C VAL A 15 -5.78 12.09 13.84
N SER A 16 -6.04 12.04 12.54
CA SER A 16 -7.22 12.64 11.93
C SER A 16 -8.45 11.74 12.14
N ASP A 17 -9.56 12.06 11.48
CA ASP A 17 -10.73 11.19 11.45
C ASP A 17 -10.56 9.98 10.49
N ASN A 18 -9.38 9.78 9.90
CA ASN A 18 -9.10 8.64 9.06
C ASN A 18 -9.04 7.33 9.87
N LEU A 19 -9.81 6.30 9.46
CA LEU A 19 -9.82 5.01 10.16
C LEU A 19 -8.46 4.31 10.15
N ASN A 20 -7.69 4.41 9.07
CA ASN A 20 -6.37 3.80 9.02
C ASN A 20 -5.43 4.44 10.05
N GLU A 21 -5.46 5.77 10.18
CA GLU A 21 -4.68 6.48 11.20
C GLU A 21 -5.11 6.12 12.62
N LEU A 22 -6.41 5.95 12.86
CA LEU A 22 -6.94 5.49 14.15
C LEU A 22 -6.50 4.06 14.49
N ILE A 23 -6.53 3.16 13.49
CA ILE A 23 -6.03 1.80 13.61
C ILE A 23 -4.53 1.84 13.90
N ASP A 24 -3.75 2.61 13.14
CA ASP A 24 -2.31 2.72 13.32
C ASP A 24 -1.95 3.33 14.69
N TRP A 25 -2.68 4.34 15.17
CA TRP A 25 -2.54 4.86 16.52
C TRP A 25 -2.76 3.80 17.60
N LYS A 26 -3.81 3.00 17.43
CA LYS A 26 -4.12 1.93 18.38
C LYS A 26 -3.07 0.81 18.36
N PHE A 27 -2.67 0.36 17.17
CA PHE A 27 -1.84 -0.84 17.00
C PHE A 27 -0.33 -0.58 16.89
N SER A 28 0.11 0.65 16.64
CA SER A 28 1.55 1.00 16.61
C SER A 28 2.26 0.60 17.91
N LYS A 29 1.55 0.71 19.05
CA LYS A 29 2.02 0.34 20.39
C LYS A 29 2.01 -1.18 20.65
N GLU A 30 1.28 -1.94 19.84
CA GLU A 30 1.12 -3.40 19.96
C GLU A 30 2.06 -4.18 19.03
N ASN A 31 2.60 -3.55 17.98
CA ASN A 31 3.40 -4.22 16.95
C ASN A 31 4.58 -5.03 17.53
N ALA A 32 5.35 -4.42 18.44
CA ALA A 32 6.45 -5.08 19.12
C ALA A 32 6.02 -6.33 19.91
N ARG A 33 4.88 -6.25 20.64
CA ARG A 33 4.31 -7.38 21.38
C ARG A 33 3.87 -8.50 20.43
N ILE A 34 3.16 -8.15 19.36
CA ILE A 34 2.64 -9.12 18.38
C ILE A 34 3.80 -9.86 17.72
N LEU A 35 4.83 -9.16 17.28
CA LEU A 35 6.00 -9.76 16.63
C LEU A 35 6.69 -10.76 17.54
N ILE A 36 6.97 -10.39 18.79
CA ILE A 36 7.70 -11.26 19.71
C ILE A 36 6.87 -12.46 20.19
N GLU A 37 5.55 -12.32 20.33
CA GLU A 37 4.64 -13.43 20.62
C GLU A 37 4.54 -14.43 19.46
N ASN A 38 4.75 -13.96 18.22
CA ASN A 38 4.80 -14.80 17.03
C ASN A 38 6.22 -15.31 16.68
N GLY A 39 7.18 -15.14 17.59
CA GLY A 39 8.54 -15.68 17.45
C GLY A 39 9.46 -14.86 16.54
N TYR A 40 9.14 -13.60 16.26
CA TYR A 40 10.03 -12.68 15.56
C TYR A 40 10.87 -11.86 16.55
N PHE A 41 12.17 -11.84 16.33
CA PHE A 41 13.10 -10.99 17.08
C PHE A 41 13.37 -9.69 16.30
N PHE A 42 13.46 -8.58 17.02
CA PHE A 42 13.69 -7.26 16.44
C PHE A 42 14.57 -6.40 17.35
N ALA A 43 15.27 -5.45 16.74
CA ALA A 43 15.93 -4.35 17.44
C ALA A 43 14.98 -3.15 17.53
N LEU A 44 15.09 -2.37 18.62
CA LEU A 44 14.37 -1.10 18.78
C LEU A 44 15.27 0.06 18.34
N SER A 45 14.71 1.05 17.64
CA SER A 45 15.42 2.21 17.11
C SER A 45 14.82 3.51 17.62
N SER A 46 15.68 4.52 17.83
CA SER A 46 15.28 5.88 18.16
C SER A 46 14.82 6.71 16.94
N ASN A 47 14.76 6.13 15.74
CA ASN A 47 14.31 6.83 14.54
C ASN A 47 12.93 7.47 14.74
N GLY A 48 12.80 8.76 14.44
CA GLY A 48 11.58 9.54 14.61
C GLY A 48 11.39 10.20 15.98
N ILE A 49 12.20 9.84 16.99
CA ILE A 49 12.24 10.55 18.28
C ILE A 49 13.04 11.85 18.10
N LYS A 50 12.44 12.98 18.48
CA LYS A 50 13.06 14.32 18.36
C LYS A 50 13.65 14.80 19.68
N GLU A 51 12.98 14.50 20.79
CA GLU A 51 13.35 14.95 22.13
C GLU A 51 13.94 13.80 22.96
N GLN A 52 14.98 14.08 23.75
CA GLN A 52 15.69 13.06 24.53
C GLN A 52 14.79 12.38 25.58
N ASP A 53 13.81 13.09 26.12
CA ASP A 53 12.91 12.57 27.16
C ASP A 53 11.79 11.67 26.61
N GLU A 54 11.60 11.65 25.28
CA GLU A 54 10.61 10.82 24.60
C GLU A 54 11.01 9.34 24.57
N PHE A 55 12.31 9.05 24.46
CA PHE A 55 12.82 7.68 24.36
C PHE A 55 12.40 6.80 25.54
N LEU A 56 12.63 7.27 26.77
CA LEU A 56 12.21 6.56 27.98
C LEU A 56 10.68 6.50 28.09
N LYS A 57 9.95 7.53 27.67
CA LYS A 57 8.48 7.48 27.65
C LYS A 57 7.97 6.37 26.74
N SER A 58 8.52 6.22 25.53
CA SER A 58 8.16 5.16 24.60
C SER A 58 8.49 3.77 25.13
N LEU A 59 9.64 3.59 25.78
CA LEU A 59 9.98 2.32 26.42
C LEU A 59 9.00 1.95 27.53
N ARG A 60 8.57 2.92 28.32
CA ARG A 60 7.55 2.73 29.38
C ARG A 60 6.18 2.38 28.80
N ILE A 61 5.83 2.90 27.63
CA ILE A 61 4.60 2.51 26.91
C ILE A 61 4.66 1.05 26.47
N LEU A 62 5.82 0.58 25.99
CA LEU A 62 6.03 -0.83 25.62
C LEU A 62 6.03 -1.75 26.84
N ALA A 63 6.65 -1.36 27.95
CA ALA A 63 6.73 -2.17 29.17
C ALA A 63 5.35 -2.51 29.76
N LYS A 64 4.35 -1.65 29.53
CA LYS A 64 2.94 -1.94 29.88
C LYS A 64 2.29 -3.03 29.02
N ARG A 65 2.93 -3.45 27.93
CA ARG A 65 2.35 -4.32 26.88
C ARG A 65 3.14 -5.60 26.68
N MET A 66 4.44 -5.59 26.92
CA MET A 66 5.29 -6.77 26.76
C MET A 66 6.33 -6.85 27.87
N ASP A 67 6.85 -8.06 28.05
CA ASP A 67 7.86 -8.38 29.06
C ASP A 67 9.09 -7.45 28.96
N GLU A 68 9.47 -6.89 30.11
CA GLU A 68 10.57 -5.93 30.23
C GLU A 68 11.92 -6.51 29.78
N ASN A 69 12.18 -7.80 30.04
CA ASN A 69 13.42 -8.46 29.62
C ASN A 69 13.48 -8.55 28.09
N LYS A 70 12.35 -8.82 27.44
CA LYS A 70 12.27 -8.81 25.98
C LYS A 70 12.56 -7.44 25.38
N ILE A 71 12.10 -6.36 26.02
CA ILE A 71 12.42 -4.99 25.60
C ILE A 71 13.92 -4.72 25.75
N ILE A 72 14.51 -5.10 26.89
CA ILE A 72 15.96 -4.97 27.11
C ILE A 72 16.74 -5.73 26.04
N LEU A 73 16.36 -6.98 25.73
CA LEU A 73 17.01 -7.77 24.69
C LEU A 73 16.95 -7.09 23.32
N SER A 74 15.82 -6.47 22.97
CA SER A 74 15.64 -5.71 21.73
C SER A 74 16.48 -4.42 21.67
N LEU A 75 16.95 -3.90 22.81
CA LEU A 75 17.85 -2.75 22.86
C LEU A 75 19.33 -3.16 22.92
N THR A 76 19.65 -4.36 23.40
CA THR A 76 21.02 -4.77 23.74
C THR A 76 21.51 -5.97 22.94
N LEU A 77 21.14 -7.19 23.34
CA LEU A 77 21.72 -8.41 22.80
C LEU A 77 21.30 -8.69 21.35
N ILE A 78 20.05 -8.40 21.01
CA ILE A 78 19.53 -8.62 19.65
C ILE A 78 20.28 -7.76 18.63
N PRO A 79 20.39 -6.43 18.77
CA PRO A 79 21.17 -5.64 17.82
C PRO A 79 22.66 -6.03 17.80
N ALA A 80 23.26 -6.41 18.93
CA ALA A 80 24.64 -6.91 18.96
C ALA A 80 24.80 -8.19 18.12
N LYS A 81 23.85 -9.13 18.21
CA LYS A 81 23.82 -10.35 17.39
C LYS A 81 23.58 -10.04 15.91
N MET A 82 22.69 -9.11 15.60
CA MET A 82 22.42 -8.67 14.23
C MET A 82 23.67 -8.09 13.55
N LEU A 83 24.54 -7.45 14.34
CA LEU A 83 25.80 -6.87 13.89
C LEU A 83 27.01 -7.83 14.00
N GLY A 84 26.84 -9.01 14.61
CA GLY A 84 27.93 -9.98 14.82
C GLY A 84 28.97 -9.54 15.85
N ILE A 85 28.60 -8.71 16.82
CA ILE A 85 29.49 -8.15 17.85
C ILE A 85 29.13 -8.61 19.28
N ASP A 86 28.22 -9.57 19.41
CA ASP A 86 27.69 -10.05 20.70
C ASP A 86 28.71 -10.77 21.58
N ASN A 87 29.86 -11.18 21.02
CA ASN A 87 31.00 -11.65 21.82
C ASN A 87 31.54 -10.57 22.77
N ASN A 88 31.42 -9.29 22.42
CA ASN A 88 31.98 -8.18 23.18
C ASN A 88 30.92 -7.21 23.75
N TYR A 89 29.69 -7.23 23.21
CA TYR A 89 28.63 -6.26 23.49
C TYR A 89 27.27 -6.94 23.75
N GLY A 90 26.30 -6.17 24.26
CA GLY A 90 24.90 -6.58 24.36
C GLY A 90 24.50 -7.35 25.61
N SER A 91 25.44 -7.71 26.49
CA SER A 91 25.18 -8.26 27.83
C SER A 91 26.28 -7.88 28.82
N ILE A 92 26.04 -8.10 30.11
CA ILE A 92 26.98 -7.83 31.22
C ILE A 92 27.76 -9.10 31.65
N GLU A 93 27.93 -10.05 30.74
CA GLU A 93 28.65 -11.30 31.01
C GLU A 93 30.14 -11.05 31.24
N LYS A 94 30.76 -11.91 32.08
CA LYS A 94 32.20 -11.84 32.37
C LYS A 94 33.02 -11.89 31.07
N GLY A 95 33.91 -10.93 30.91
CA GLY A 95 34.82 -10.82 29.76
C GLY A 95 34.35 -9.89 28.64
N LYS A 96 33.11 -9.38 28.69
CA LYS A 96 32.61 -8.38 27.74
C LYS A 96 33.03 -6.96 28.12
N ILE A 97 32.94 -6.05 27.16
CA ILE A 97 33.26 -4.64 27.36
C ILE A 97 32.24 -4.02 28.32
N ALA A 98 32.73 -3.28 29.32
CA ALA A 98 31.91 -2.66 30.36
C ALA A 98 31.09 -1.48 29.81
N ASN A 99 29.97 -1.81 29.16
CA ASN A 99 28.95 -0.90 28.65
C ASN A 99 27.62 -1.17 29.36
N PHE A 100 27.26 -0.32 30.33
CA PHE A 100 26.01 -0.49 31.07
C PHE A 100 25.52 0.85 31.64
N THR A 101 24.24 0.87 32.00
CA THR A 101 23.58 2.05 32.57
C THR A 101 23.19 1.74 34.00
N ILE A 102 23.46 2.68 34.91
CA ILE A 102 22.99 2.63 36.30
C ILE A 102 21.81 3.58 36.42
N ALA A 103 20.69 3.09 36.94
CA ALA A 103 19.51 3.89 37.26
C ALA A 103 19.21 3.79 38.76
N ASP A 104 18.46 4.76 39.28
CA ASP A 104 17.99 4.81 40.67
C ASP A 104 16.78 3.89 40.96
N GLY A 105 16.40 3.04 40.01
CA GLY A 105 15.28 2.12 40.09
C GLY A 105 15.05 1.38 38.77
N ASN A 106 13.88 0.76 38.60
CA ASN A 106 13.50 0.14 37.33
C ASN A 106 13.31 1.25 36.25
N ILE A 107 14.07 1.17 35.15
CA ILE A 107 14.04 2.14 34.04
C ILE A 107 12.64 2.30 33.39
N PHE A 108 11.79 1.29 33.53
CA PHE A 108 10.40 1.28 33.05
C PHE A 108 9.42 1.96 34.02
N SER A 109 9.86 2.34 35.22
CA SER A 109 9.06 3.10 36.18
C SER A 109 9.10 4.60 35.88
N LYS A 110 7.96 5.29 36.00
CA LYS A 110 7.83 6.74 35.71
C LYS A 110 8.80 7.61 36.52
N ASN A 111 9.08 7.20 37.76
CA ASN A 111 9.89 7.96 38.71
C ASN A 111 11.40 7.63 38.64
N SER A 112 11.81 6.63 37.85
CA SER A 112 13.22 6.29 37.74
C SER A 112 13.96 7.20 36.76
N SER A 113 15.20 7.51 37.10
CA SER A 113 16.14 8.29 36.31
C SER A 113 17.49 7.58 36.16
N ILE A 114 18.15 7.82 35.02
CA ILE A 114 19.49 7.30 34.77
C ILE A 114 20.49 8.14 35.56
N PHE A 115 21.33 7.45 36.32
CA PHE A 115 22.35 8.04 37.18
C PHE A 115 23.69 8.16 36.48
N GLU A 116 24.15 7.05 35.90
CA GLU A 116 25.45 6.90 35.24
C GLU A 116 25.30 6.06 33.98
N VAL A 117 26.14 6.36 32.99
CA VAL A 117 26.38 5.47 31.85
C VAL A 117 27.86 5.13 31.86
N TRP A 118 28.15 3.84 31.74
CA TRP A 118 29.50 3.31 31.61
C TRP A 118 29.75 2.98 30.16
N ILE A 119 30.82 3.53 29.59
CA ILE A 119 31.23 3.29 28.20
C ILE A 119 32.68 2.84 28.21
N ASN A 120 32.95 1.62 27.76
CA ASN A 120 34.27 0.99 27.79
C ASN A 120 34.95 1.02 29.18
N GLY A 121 34.15 0.93 30.25
CA GLY A 121 34.64 1.02 31.62
C GLY A 121 34.85 2.45 32.16
N PHE A 122 34.63 3.49 31.34
CA PHE A 122 34.66 4.88 31.78
C PHE A 122 33.29 5.35 32.24
N ILE A 123 33.25 6.11 33.33
CA ILE A 123 32.02 6.58 33.98
C ILE A 123 31.62 7.94 33.40
N TYR A 124 30.35 8.06 33.00
CA TYR A 124 29.71 9.32 32.62
C TYR A 124 28.51 9.56 33.53
N ARG A 125 28.66 10.48 34.49
CA ARG A 125 27.59 10.85 35.45
C ARG A 125 26.59 11.79 34.78
N ILE A 126 25.32 11.42 34.80
CA ILE A 126 24.20 12.22 34.27
C ILE A 126 23.49 12.97 35.41
N SER A 127 23.38 12.35 36.58
CA SER A 127 22.79 12.98 37.76
C SER A 127 23.79 13.91 38.46
N LYS A 128 23.32 15.08 38.90
CA LYS A 128 24.06 15.99 39.80
C LYS A 128 24.02 15.58 41.26
N TYR A 129 23.25 14.54 41.59
CA TYR A 129 23.10 14.00 42.94
C TYR A 129 23.93 12.72 43.10
N PRO A 130 24.30 12.30 44.31
CA PRO A 130 24.91 10.99 44.63
C PRO A 130 23.95 9.81 44.44
N ARG A 131 24.47 8.57 44.36
CA ARG A 131 23.68 7.36 44.03
C ARG A 131 22.55 7.11 45.01
N LYS A 132 22.82 7.29 46.31
CA LYS A 132 21.83 7.22 47.39
C LYS A 132 21.61 8.63 47.92
N PHE A 133 20.75 9.39 47.26
CA PHE A 133 20.42 10.76 47.67
C PHE A 133 18.93 10.91 48.02
N PHE A 134 18.03 10.45 47.15
CA PHE A 134 16.59 10.44 47.40
C PHE A 134 16.18 9.30 48.31
N GLY A 135 15.13 9.49 49.10
CA GLY A 135 14.57 8.50 50.01
C GLY A 135 14.48 8.98 51.45
N ASP A 136 14.18 8.05 52.35
CA ASP A 136 14.02 8.28 53.78
C ASP A 136 15.31 7.93 54.53
N TRP A 137 15.75 8.86 55.38
CA TRP A 137 17.02 8.82 56.10
C TRP A 137 16.79 9.02 57.59
N GLU A 138 17.56 8.29 58.39
CA GLU A 138 17.73 8.52 59.82
C GLU A 138 19.10 9.18 60.02
N VAL A 139 19.12 10.47 60.40
CA VAL A 139 20.36 11.22 60.63
C VAL A 139 20.61 11.30 62.12
N ARG A 140 21.76 10.79 62.59
CA ARG A 140 22.13 10.86 64.00
C ARG A 140 22.99 12.10 64.23
N MET A 141 22.54 12.96 65.14
CA MET A 141 23.22 14.18 65.54
C MET A 141 23.34 14.20 67.07
N ASN A 142 24.52 13.88 67.59
CA ASN A 142 24.80 13.78 69.02
C ASN A 142 23.74 12.90 69.73
N ASP A 143 22.98 13.45 70.69
CA ASP A 143 21.94 12.76 71.47
C ASP A 143 20.55 12.74 70.79
N SER A 144 20.46 13.18 69.52
CA SER A 144 19.20 13.33 68.80
C SER A 144 19.21 12.61 67.44
N THR A 145 18.05 12.12 67.03
CA THR A 145 17.86 11.44 65.73
C THR A 145 16.83 12.21 64.91
N LEU A 146 17.19 12.59 63.69
CA LEU A 146 16.31 13.28 62.74
C LEU A 146 15.85 12.32 61.65
N ARG A 147 14.58 12.43 61.23
CA ARG A 147 14.06 11.76 60.03
C ARG A 147 14.10 12.73 58.86
N LEU A 148 14.82 12.40 57.81
CA LEU A 148 15.04 13.23 56.64
C LEU A 148 14.48 12.51 55.41
N LYS A 149 13.46 13.07 54.74
CA LYS A 149 12.95 12.56 53.46
C LYS A 149 13.33 13.49 52.34
N ILE A 150 14.13 13.01 51.38
CA ILE A 150 14.54 13.77 50.20
C ILE A 150 13.81 13.21 48.99
N TYR A 151 13.04 14.04 48.29
CA TYR A 151 12.25 13.61 47.14
C TYR A 151 12.13 14.72 46.09
N LYS A 152 11.66 14.37 44.88
CA LYS A 152 11.33 15.34 43.84
C LYS A 152 9.83 15.54 43.76
N GLU A 153 9.42 16.79 43.59
CA GLU A 153 8.06 17.17 43.23
C GLU A 153 8.14 17.91 41.88
N GLY A 154 7.82 17.22 40.79
CA GLY A 154 8.14 17.68 39.44
C GLY A 154 9.65 17.77 39.19
N LYS A 155 10.15 18.93 38.77
CA LYS A 155 11.59 19.21 38.60
C LYS A 155 12.27 19.75 39.87
N SER A 156 11.50 20.04 40.92
CA SER A 156 11.98 20.71 42.13
C SER A 156 12.39 19.71 43.21
N LEU A 157 13.50 20.00 43.89
CA LEU A 157 13.95 19.24 45.06
C LEU A 157 13.10 19.64 46.28
N ARG A 158 12.63 18.65 47.03
CA ARG A 158 11.92 18.82 48.30
C ARG A 158 12.60 18.02 49.39
N VAL A 159 12.64 18.60 50.59
CA VAL A 159 13.17 17.93 51.77
C VAL A 159 12.19 18.06 52.92
N LYS A 160 11.85 16.94 53.56
CA LYS A 160 11.10 16.93 54.81
C LYS A 160 12.07 16.57 55.94
N VAL A 161 12.19 17.41 56.96
CA VAL A 161 12.95 17.11 58.18
C VAL A 161 11.96 16.98 59.33
N ASN A 162 11.90 15.79 59.92
CA ASN A 162 10.84 15.33 60.82
C ASN A 162 9.45 15.54 60.19
N ASP A 163 8.69 16.56 60.62
CA ASP A 163 7.37 16.88 60.08
C ASP A 163 7.28 18.15 59.22
N LYS A 164 8.38 18.89 59.08
CA LYS A 164 8.41 20.16 58.33
C LYS A 164 8.94 19.96 56.91
N VAL A 165 8.20 20.45 55.91
CA VAL A 165 8.59 20.40 54.49
C VAL A 165 9.28 21.69 54.08
N TYR A 166 10.39 21.54 53.37
CA TYR A 166 11.22 22.62 52.85
C TYR A 166 11.24 22.58 51.33
N SER A 167 10.92 23.73 50.73
CA SER A 167 10.76 23.91 49.29
C SER A 167 11.94 24.64 48.62
N ASN A 168 12.64 25.51 49.36
CA ASN A 168 13.84 26.21 48.91
C ASN A 168 15.09 25.51 49.47
N VAL A 169 15.48 24.42 48.83
CA VAL A 169 16.58 23.56 49.26
C VAL A 169 17.60 23.44 48.14
N HIS A 170 18.86 23.66 48.49
CA HIS A 170 19.96 23.68 47.53
C HIS A 170 20.89 22.50 47.77
N PHE A 171 21.33 21.86 46.68
CA PHE A 171 22.30 20.78 46.71
C PHE A 171 23.44 21.10 45.77
N GLU A 172 24.62 21.30 46.34
CA GLU A 172 25.84 21.63 45.60
C GLU A 172 27.06 21.08 46.34
N ASN A 173 28.08 20.65 45.60
CA ASN A 173 29.33 20.09 46.16
C ASN A 173 29.10 18.99 47.22
N ASN A 174 28.13 18.12 46.97
CA ASN A 174 27.70 17.06 47.88
C ASN A 174 27.17 17.52 49.25
N VAL A 175 26.74 18.77 49.37
CA VAL A 175 26.10 19.30 50.58
C VAL A 175 24.66 19.67 50.27
N LEU A 176 23.72 19.12 51.04
CA LEU A 176 22.33 19.51 51.05
C LEU A 176 22.09 20.51 52.19
N GLU A 177 21.74 21.74 51.84
CA GLU A 177 21.43 22.80 52.80
C GLU A 177 19.92 22.96 52.95
N VAL A 178 19.44 22.83 54.19
CA VAL A 178 18.02 22.95 54.55
C VAL A 178 17.90 23.74 55.83
N ASP A 179 17.53 25.02 55.74
CA ASP A 179 17.39 25.90 56.89
C ASP A 179 18.71 25.94 57.70
N ASN A 180 18.70 25.55 58.98
CA ASN A 180 19.90 25.47 59.82
C ASN A 180 20.67 24.14 59.73
N TYR A 181 20.28 23.23 58.83
CA TYR A 181 20.91 21.92 58.69
C TYR A 181 21.76 21.84 57.42
N LYS A 182 22.95 21.23 57.55
CA LYS A 182 23.78 20.83 56.40
C LYS A 182 24.02 19.33 56.45
N PHE A 183 23.57 18.63 55.41
CA PHE A 183 23.77 17.19 55.26
C PHE A 183 24.85 16.93 54.21
N TYR A 184 25.90 16.24 54.60
CA TYR A 184 27.03 15.92 53.74
C TYR A 184 26.86 14.53 53.14
N PHE A 185 26.99 14.44 51.82
CA PHE A 185 26.90 13.21 51.08
C PHE A 185 28.28 12.79 50.55
N SER A 186 28.52 11.49 50.60
CA SER A 186 29.50 10.82 49.74
C SER A 186 28.82 10.39 48.44
N ASP A 187 29.59 9.96 47.45
CA ASP A 187 29.07 9.41 46.19
C ASP A 187 28.08 8.24 46.43
N ASP A 188 28.26 7.49 47.52
CA ASP A 188 27.46 6.30 47.89
C ASP A 188 26.36 6.58 48.92
N GLY A 189 26.22 7.81 49.42
CA GLY A 189 25.16 8.21 50.35
C GLY A 189 25.59 9.17 51.46
N CYS A 190 24.67 9.56 52.34
CA CYS A 190 24.96 10.50 53.43
C CYS A 190 26.01 9.96 54.43
N LEU A 191 26.99 10.79 54.79
CA LEU A 191 28.17 10.42 55.60
C LEU A 191 27.86 10.08 57.07
N ASN A 192 26.66 10.40 57.58
CA ASN A 192 26.23 10.13 58.97
C ASN A 192 24.74 9.76 59.08
N CYS A 193 24.16 9.21 58.01
CA CYS A 193 22.77 8.82 57.97
C CYS A 193 22.61 7.32 57.72
N LYS A 194 21.57 6.71 58.30
CA LYS A 194 21.12 5.36 57.95
C LYS A 194 19.92 5.46 57.00
N TYR A 195 20.03 4.87 55.82
CA TYR A 195 18.93 4.77 54.87
C TYR A 195 17.88 3.77 55.38
N ILE A 196 16.61 4.14 55.38
CA ILE A 196 15.51 3.30 55.87
C ILE A 196 14.77 2.71 54.64
N SER A 197 15.01 1.45 54.30
CA SER A 197 14.20 0.64 53.38
C SER A 197 13.73 -0.62 54.14
N GLU A 198 12.57 -1.24 53.95
CA GLU A 198 11.71 -1.47 52.77
C GLU A 198 10.25 -1.60 53.24
N LEU A 199 9.26 -1.22 52.42
CA LEU A 199 7.93 -1.85 52.46
C LEU A 199 7.36 -1.90 51.03
N GLU A 200 6.69 -3.03 50.80
CA GLU A 200 6.28 -3.64 49.53
C GLU A 200 5.16 -2.88 48.81
N GLU A 201 5.22 -2.85 47.47
CA GLU A 201 4.10 -2.45 46.60
C GLU A 201 3.37 -3.70 46.10
N GLU A 202 2.34 -4.11 46.83
CA GLU A 202 1.30 -5.00 46.33
C GLU A 202 0.23 -4.17 45.61
N GLU A 203 0.49 -3.73 44.38
CA GLU A 203 -0.57 -3.18 43.51
C GLU A 203 -0.22 -3.12 42.00
N VAL A 204 0.47 -4.13 41.45
CA VAL A 204 0.74 -4.23 39.99
C VAL A 204 0.12 -5.49 39.36
N LYS A 205 -1.08 -5.86 39.81
CA LYS A 205 -1.89 -6.89 39.15
C LYS A 205 -3.30 -6.40 38.90
N LYS A 206 -3.50 -5.65 37.82
CA LYS A 206 -4.73 -5.71 37.01
C LYS A 206 -4.60 -4.91 35.71
N ILE A 207 -5.11 -5.53 34.64
CA ILE A 207 -5.39 -5.00 33.29
C ILE A 207 -4.27 -5.22 32.26
N MET A 208 -4.27 -6.42 31.68
CA MET A 208 -3.82 -6.66 30.31
C MET A 208 -4.89 -7.49 29.60
N GLU A 209 -5.87 -6.83 28.98
CA GLU A 209 -6.74 -7.47 28.00
C GLU A 209 -6.08 -7.39 26.62
N LYS A 210 -5.89 -8.57 26.01
CA LYS A 210 -5.33 -8.72 24.66
C LYS A 210 -6.42 -8.44 23.63
N GLU A 211 -6.42 -7.24 23.03
CA GLU A 211 -7.08 -7.03 21.74
C GLU A 211 -6.10 -7.40 20.61
N ASN A 212 -6.48 -8.35 19.76
CA ASN A 212 -5.80 -8.60 18.50
C ASN A 212 -6.33 -7.63 17.43
N PRO A 213 -5.51 -7.22 16.46
CA PRO A 213 -5.97 -6.36 15.38
C PRO A 213 -7.11 -7.01 14.60
N PRO A 214 -8.14 -6.24 14.21
CA PRO A 214 -9.16 -6.74 13.30
C PRO A 214 -8.48 -7.15 11.99
N LYS A 215 -8.75 -8.37 11.53
CA LYS A 215 -8.39 -8.76 10.17
C LYS A 215 -9.19 -7.86 9.23
N ILE A 216 -8.49 -6.97 8.52
CA ILE A 216 -9.12 -5.96 7.66
C ILE A 216 -9.90 -6.61 6.49
N TYR A 217 -9.64 -7.89 6.17
CA TYR A 217 -10.31 -8.60 5.09
C TYR A 217 -10.71 -10.03 5.47
N LYS A 218 -11.94 -10.41 5.08
CA LYS A 218 -12.47 -11.77 5.20
C LYS A 218 -12.36 -12.45 3.84
N LEU A 219 -11.69 -13.60 3.79
CA LEU A 219 -11.69 -14.45 2.61
C LEU A 219 -13.09 -15.04 2.45
N PHE A 220 -13.72 -14.85 1.30
CA PHE A 220 -14.95 -15.56 0.95
C PHE A 220 -14.68 -17.08 0.89
N PRO A 221 -15.67 -17.92 1.22
CA PRO A 221 -15.54 -19.36 1.02
C PRO A 221 -15.20 -19.69 -0.43
N THR A 222 -14.33 -20.67 -0.63
CA THR A 222 -13.96 -21.16 -1.96
C THR A 222 -14.63 -22.50 -2.23
N PHE A 223 -15.28 -22.63 -3.39
CA PHE A 223 -15.96 -23.85 -3.81
C PHE A 223 -15.28 -24.44 -5.04
N LYS A 224 -15.17 -25.77 -5.12
CA LYS A 224 -14.64 -26.44 -6.31
C LYS A 224 -15.67 -26.54 -7.42
N THR A 225 -16.95 -26.62 -7.08
CA THR A 225 -18.04 -26.70 -8.06
C THR A 225 -19.13 -25.69 -7.73
N ILE A 226 -19.55 -24.91 -8.72
CA ILE A 226 -20.60 -23.90 -8.60
C ILE A 226 -21.61 -24.12 -9.72
N LEU A 227 -22.89 -24.05 -9.41
CA LEU A 227 -23.97 -24.04 -10.39
C LEU A 227 -24.78 -22.75 -10.26
N ILE A 228 -24.71 -21.90 -11.27
CA ILE A 228 -25.57 -20.71 -11.39
C ILE A 228 -26.83 -21.14 -12.13
N LYS A 229 -28.01 -20.84 -11.58
CA LYS A 229 -29.30 -21.23 -12.17
C LYS A 229 -30.14 -20.04 -12.59
N ASN A 230 -30.93 -20.20 -13.66
CA ASN A 230 -32.01 -19.29 -14.08
C ASN A 230 -31.57 -17.84 -14.38
N GLY A 231 -30.34 -17.66 -14.85
CA GLY A 231 -29.77 -16.36 -15.17
C GLY A 231 -30.13 -15.84 -16.56
N ILE A 232 -29.97 -14.52 -16.75
CA ILE A 232 -29.92 -13.87 -18.07
C ILE A 232 -28.44 -13.72 -18.46
N ILE A 233 -27.92 -14.68 -19.24
CA ILE A 233 -26.49 -14.83 -19.52
C ILE A 233 -26.12 -14.08 -20.80
N TRP A 234 -25.15 -13.18 -20.70
CA TRP A 234 -24.61 -12.42 -21.83
C TRP A 234 -23.42 -13.16 -22.46
N LEU A 235 -23.67 -13.76 -23.63
CA LEU A 235 -22.64 -14.37 -24.47
C LEU A 235 -22.14 -13.34 -25.51
N PRO A 236 -21.00 -13.59 -26.21
CA PRO A 236 -20.47 -12.65 -27.19
C PRO A 236 -21.48 -12.18 -28.24
N ASP A 237 -22.32 -13.08 -28.77
CA ASP A 237 -23.20 -12.76 -29.90
C ASP A 237 -24.70 -12.89 -29.58
N THR A 238 -25.06 -13.37 -28.38
CA THR A 238 -26.45 -13.58 -27.98
C THR A 238 -26.63 -13.44 -26.46
N ILE A 239 -27.87 -13.23 -26.03
CA ILE A 239 -28.27 -13.26 -24.63
C ILE A 239 -29.15 -14.49 -24.42
N LEU A 240 -28.84 -15.31 -23.42
CA LEU A 240 -29.64 -16.48 -23.05
C LEU A 240 -30.48 -16.19 -21.82
N GLU A 241 -31.79 -16.30 -21.95
CA GLU A 241 -32.71 -16.18 -20.82
C GLU A 241 -32.97 -17.54 -20.16
N ASN A 242 -33.14 -17.53 -18.83
CA ASN A 242 -33.42 -18.70 -18.01
C ASN A 242 -32.39 -19.82 -18.26
N ALA A 243 -31.12 -19.44 -18.20
CA ALA A 243 -29.99 -20.32 -18.47
C ALA A 243 -29.07 -20.47 -17.26
N ASP A 244 -28.30 -21.54 -17.27
CA ASP A 244 -27.46 -22.00 -16.18
C ASP A 244 -25.98 -22.02 -16.61
N ILE A 245 -25.08 -21.90 -15.63
CA ILE A 245 -23.63 -22.04 -15.82
C ILE A 245 -23.11 -23.03 -14.79
N PHE A 246 -22.43 -24.08 -15.25
CA PHE A 246 -21.68 -24.98 -14.38
C PHE A 246 -20.20 -24.65 -14.41
N ILE A 247 -19.62 -24.43 -13.22
CA ILE A 247 -18.22 -24.07 -13.02
C ILE A 247 -17.55 -25.17 -12.20
N LYS A 248 -16.32 -25.54 -12.59
CA LYS A 248 -15.49 -26.50 -11.87
C LYS A 248 -14.04 -26.02 -11.82
N ASN A 249 -13.45 -25.99 -10.62
CA ASN A 249 -12.07 -25.58 -10.38
C ASN A 249 -11.72 -24.23 -11.03
N GLY A 250 -12.64 -23.27 -10.92
CA GLY A 250 -12.45 -21.93 -11.47
C GLY A 250 -12.57 -21.80 -12.99
N LYS A 251 -13.05 -22.84 -13.69
CA LYS A 251 -13.30 -22.84 -15.14
C LYS A 251 -14.77 -23.06 -15.46
N ILE A 252 -15.24 -22.42 -16.53
CA ILE A 252 -16.58 -22.65 -17.08
C ILE A 252 -16.58 -24.01 -17.79
N VAL A 253 -17.44 -24.93 -17.34
CA VAL A 253 -17.55 -26.29 -17.91
C VAL A 253 -18.69 -26.38 -18.91
N GLU A 254 -19.84 -25.79 -18.60
CA GLU A 254 -21.03 -25.87 -19.44
C GLU A 254 -21.92 -24.65 -19.24
N ILE A 255 -22.57 -24.19 -20.31
CA ILE A 255 -23.58 -23.13 -20.32
C ILE A 255 -24.77 -23.65 -21.11
N GLY A 256 -25.97 -23.60 -20.54
CA GLY A 256 -27.16 -24.13 -21.20
C GLY A 256 -28.41 -23.99 -20.36
N LYS A 257 -29.51 -24.60 -20.78
CA LYS A 257 -30.76 -24.63 -20.01
C LYS A 257 -30.88 -25.94 -19.24
N ASN A 258 -31.46 -25.88 -18.04
CA ASN A 258 -31.80 -27.05 -17.22
C ASN A 258 -30.59 -27.97 -16.97
N LEU A 259 -29.44 -27.38 -16.63
CA LEU A 259 -28.23 -28.14 -16.36
C LEU A 259 -28.40 -28.98 -15.08
N ASN A 260 -28.18 -30.29 -15.20
CA ASN A 260 -28.30 -31.24 -14.09
C ASN A 260 -26.91 -31.66 -13.58
N PHE A 261 -26.27 -30.78 -12.81
CA PHE A 261 -25.00 -31.06 -12.12
C PHE A 261 -25.17 -30.96 -10.60
N ASN A 262 -24.50 -31.84 -9.86
CA ASN A 262 -24.29 -31.66 -8.43
C ASN A 262 -23.17 -30.62 -8.22
N ALA A 263 -23.44 -29.59 -7.44
CA ALA A 263 -22.48 -28.53 -7.11
C ALA A 263 -22.39 -28.33 -5.59
N GLU A 264 -21.20 -27.99 -5.11
CA GLU A 264 -20.97 -27.61 -3.71
C GLU A 264 -21.70 -26.32 -3.34
N TYR A 265 -21.87 -25.42 -4.31
CA TYR A 265 -22.56 -24.16 -4.14
C TYR A 265 -23.49 -23.87 -5.32
N VAL A 266 -24.72 -23.45 -5.01
CA VAL A 266 -25.74 -23.13 -6.02
C VAL A 266 -26.11 -21.67 -5.86
N ILE A 267 -26.10 -20.93 -6.97
CA ILE A 267 -26.47 -19.51 -7.03
C ILE A 267 -27.79 -19.41 -7.79
N ASP A 268 -28.81 -18.85 -7.14
CA ASP A 268 -30.07 -18.50 -7.81
C ASP A 268 -29.95 -17.12 -8.48
N ALA A 269 -29.81 -17.13 -9.79
CA ALA A 269 -29.71 -15.94 -10.62
C ALA A 269 -31.03 -15.57 -11.32
N THR A 270 -32.17 -16.04 -10.81
CA THR A 270 -33.50 -15.62 -11.30
C THR A 270 -33.60 -14.09 -11.33
N ASN A 271 -33.99 -13.56 -12.50
CA ASN A 271 -34.06 -12.12 -12.82
C ASN A 271 -32.74 -11.33 -12.70
N LYS A 272 -31.59 -12.01 -12.66
CA LYS A 272 -30.27 -11.38 -12.61
C LYS A 272 -29.56 -11.55 -13.95
N HIS A 273 -28.77 -10.54 -14.33
CA HIS A 273 -27.94 -10.61 -15.52
C HIS A 273 -26.53 -11.09 -15.16
N ILE A 274 -25.94 -11.94 -16.00
CA ILE A 274 -24.58 -12.47 -15.82
C ILE A 274 -23.75 -12.10 -17.03
N THR A 275 -22.67 -11.37 -16.80
CA THR A 275 -21.71 -10.98 -17.85
C THR A 275 -20.34 -11.61 -17.58
N PRO A 276 -19.47 -11.70 -18.60
CA PRO A 276 -18.05 -11.83 -18.35
C PRO A 276 -17.57 -10.66 -17.48
N GLY A 277 -16.49 -10.90 -16.73
CA GLY A 277 -15.78 -9.83 -16.03
C GLY A 277 -15.31 -8.73 -16.97
N ILE A 278 -15.43 -7.47 -16.55
CA ILE A 278 -14.92 -6.33 -17.32
C ILE A 278 -13.40 -6.35 -17.30
N PHE A 279 -12.80 -6.00 -18.44
CA PHE A 279 -11.36 -5.83 -18.63
C PHE A 279 -11.06 -4.37 -18.96
N ASP A 280 -10.45 -3.65 -18.01
CA ASP A 280 -9.95 -2.30 -18.23
C ASP A 280 -8.58 -2.30 -18.93
N ALA A 281 -8.51 -1.78 -20.15
CA ALA A 281 -7.29 -1.78 -20.96
C ALA A 281 -6.26 -0.70 -20.55
N HIS A 282 -6.64 0.27 -19.71
CA HIS A 282 -5.78 1.36 -19.26
C HIS A 282 -6.14 1.79 -17.85
N SER A 283 -5.31 1.40 -16.88
CA SER A 283 -5.47 1.82 -15.50
C SER A 283 -4.12 2.14 -14.83
N HIS A 284 -4.20 2.92 -13.77
CA HIS A 284 -3.09 3.36 -12.92
C HIS A 284 -3.26 2.93 -11.45
N ILE A 285 -4.27 2.11 -11.15
CA ILE A 285 -4.49 1.58 -9.79
C ILE A 285 -3.41 0.56 -9.40
N ALA A 286 -3.32 0.24 -8.12
CA ALA A 286 -2.44 -0.78 -7.57
C ALA A 286 -0.94 -0.52 -7.81
N ILE A 287 -0.55 0.69 -8.22
CA ILE A 287 0.84 1.13 -8.28
C ILE A 287 1.16 1.79 -6.94
N ASP A 288 2.14 1.25 -6.21
CA ASP A 288 2.66 1.88 -5.00
C ASP A 288 3.64 2.99 -5.37
N GLY A 289 3.44 4.18 -4.78
CA GLY A 289 4.24 5.37 -5.09
C GLY A 289 3.85 6.05 -6.41
N ASP A 290 4.83 6.68 -7.06
CA ASP A 290 4.60 7.48 -8.27
C ASP A 290 4.40 6.62 -9.52
N VAL A 291 3.34 6.91 -10.27
CA VAL A 291 2.97 6.22 -11.52
C VAL A 291 3.96 6.47 -12.67
N ASN A 292 4.75 7.54 -12.59
CA ASN A 292 5.73 7.91 -13.62
C ASN A 292 7.10 8.12 -13.00
N GLU A 293 8.14 7.50 -13.57
CA GLU A 293 9.53 7.91 -13.34
C GLU A 293 9.85 9.13 -14.21
N TRP A 294 9.26 10.28 -13.88
CA TRP A 294 9.20 11.46 -14.77
C TRP A 294 10.49 12.28 -14.82
N SER A 295 11.50 11.91 -14.02
CA SER A 295 12.83 12.53 -13.97
C SER A 295 13.57 12.48 -15.32
N GLU A 296 13.39 11.39 -16.06
CA GLU A 296 14.03 11.13 -17.36
C GLU A 296 12.98 10.96 -18.46
N SER A 297 13.31 11.12 -19.74
CA SER A 297 12.32 10.95 -20.84
C SER A 297 12.22 9.52 -21.36
N ILE A 298 13.22 8.68 -21.06
CA ILE A 298 13.37 7.30 -21.52
C ILE A 298 13.69 6.43 -20.31
N THR A 299 12.69 5.72 -19.77
CA THR A 299 12.82 4.89 -18.55
C THR A 299 12.34 3.43 -18.71
N PRO A 300 12.64 2.74 -19.82
CA PRO A 300 12.11 1.41 -20.12
C PRO A 300 12.52 0.31 -19.13
N GLU A 301 13.53 0.57 -18.29
CA GLU A 301 14.00 -0.33 -17.24
C GLU A 301 13.06 -0.42 -16.03
N VAL A 302 12.22 0.60 -15.76
CA VAL A 302 11.31 0.56 -14.61
C VAL A 302 10.06 -0.25 -14.95
N ARG A 303 9.52 -0.98 -13.96
CA ARG A 303 8.46 -1.97 -14.18
C ARG A 303 7.40 -1.85 -13.10
N VAL A 304 6.14 -1.76 -13.52
CA VAL A 304 5.00 -1.73 -12.59
C VAL A 304 4.95 -2.98 -11.71
N ILE A 305 5.35 -4.15 -12.24
CA ILE A 305 5.34 -5.42 -11.50
C ILE A 305 6.18 -5.38 -10.20
N ASP A 306 7.15 -4.46 -10.09
CA ASP A 306 8.02 -4.33 -8.92
C ASP A 306 7.37 -3.54 -7.77
N VAL A 307 6.24 -2.88 -8.01
CA VAL A 307 5.58 -1.96 -7.07
C VAL A 307 4.07 -2.19 -6.98
N ILE A 308 3.60 -3.42 -7.22
CA ILE A 308 2.16 -3.73 -7.10
C ILE A 308 1.72 -3.64 -5.63
N ASN A 309 0.77 -2.76 -5.33
CA ASN A 309 0.07 -2.70 -4.05
C ASN A 309 -1.24 -3.51 -4.09
N PRO A 310 -1.27 -4.74 -3.54
CA PRO A 310 -2.48 -5.57 -3.56
C PRO A 310 -3.59 -5.09 -2.62
N PHE A 311 -3.29 -4.12 -1.76
CA PHE A 311 -4.23 -3.55 -0.79
C PHE A 311 -4.84 -2.22 -1.27
N ASP A 312 -4.50 -1.73 -2.46
CA ASP A 312 -5.15 -0.54 -3.02
C ASP A 312 -6.67 -0.72 -3.03
N ILE A 313 -7.36 0.15 -2.30
CA ILE A 313 -8.82 0.15 -2.16
C ILE A 313 -9.54 0.30 -3.51
N ASN A 314 -8.87 0.86 -4.52
CA ASN A 314 -9.45 0.98 -5.84
C ASN A 314 -9.64 -0.38 -6.52
N ILE A 315 -8.84 -1.41 -6.19
CA ILE A 315 -9.09 -2.79 -6.65
C ILE A 315 -10.47 -3.25 -6.18
N TYR A 316 -10.79 -3.04 -4.90
CA TYR A 316 -12.10 -3.38 -4.33
C TYR A 316 -13.25 -2.54 -4.92
N ARG A 317 -13.02 -1.25 -5.15
CA ARG A 317 -14.02 -0.37 -5.78
C ARG A 317 -14.31 -0.74 -7.23
N GLU A 318 -13.29 -1.17 -7.97
CA GLU A 318 -13.43 -1.62 -9.35
C GLU A 318 -14.12 -2.99 -9.44
N LEU A 319 -13.83 -3.92 -8.51
CA LEU A 319 -14.60 -5.14 -8.32
C LEU A 319 -16.09 -4.83 -8.08
N ALA A 320 -16.40 -3.80 -7.29
CA ALA A 320 -17.77 -3.33 -7.05
C ALA A 320 -18.46 -2.72 -8.29
N GLY A 321 -17.70 -2.46 -9.36
CA GLY A 321 -18.18 -2.06 -10.69
C GLY A 321 -18.08 -3.17 -11.75
N GLY A 322 -17.66 -4.38 -11.37
CA GLY A 322 -17.64 -5.56 -12.25
C GLY A 322 -16.32 -5.75 -13.01
N VAL A 323 -15.30 -4.95 -12.72
CA VAL A 323 -13.95 -5.12 -13.28
C VAL A 323 -13.27 -6.31 -12.62
N THR A 324 -12.67 -7.17 -13.43
CA THR A 324 -11.97 -8.38 -12.97
C THR A 324 -10.52 -8.42 -13.42
N THR A 325 -10.21 -7.78 -14.54
CA THR A 325 -8.87 -7.73 -15.14
C THR A 325 -8.54 -6.29 -15.50
N ALA A 326 -7.32 -5.86 -15.23
CA ALA A 326 -6.86 -4.51 -15.56
C ALA A 326 -5.43 -4.54 -16.08
N HIS A 327 -5.15 -3.71 -17.07
CA HIS A 327 -3.80 -3.44 -17.52
C HIS A 327 -3.27 -2.21 -16.78
N ILE A 328 -2.35 -2.46 -15.85
CA ILE A 328 -1.76 -1.46 -14.97
C ILE A 328 -0.50 -0.88 -15.60
N MET A 329 -0.52 0.41 -15.87
CA MET A 329 0.43 1.07 -16.75
C MET A 329 1.12 2.25 -16.08
N HIS A 330 2.32 2.57 -16.58
CA HIS A 330 2.88 3.91 -16.38
C HIS A 330 1.98 4.98 -17.01
N GLY A 331 2.09 6.22 -16.54
CA GLY A 331 1.36 7.37 -17.07
C GLY A 331 1.93 7.87 -18.40
N SER A 332 1.75 9.16 -18.71
CA SER A 332 2.14 9.76 -20.00
C SER A 332 3.22 10.84 -19.89
N ALA A 333 3.98 10.86 -18.79
CA ALA A 333 5.01 11.87 -18.56
C ALA A 333 6.28 11.68 -19.40
N ASN A 334 6.55 10.45 -19.84
CA ASN A 334 7.78 10.04 -20.54
C ASN A 334 7.48 9.69 -22.01
N ALA A 335 8.43 9.95 -22.91
CA ALA A 335 8.31 9.51 -24.30
C ALA A 335 8.34 7.96 -24.39
N ILE A 336 9.28 7.35 -23.67
CA ILE A 336 9.25 5.93 -23.30
C ILE A 336 9.23 5.89 -21.78
N GLY A 337 8.10 5.51 -21.21
CA GLY A 337 7.95 5.30 -19.76
C GLY A 337 8.56 3.97 -19.37
N GLY A 338 7.83 3.15 -18.63
CA GLY A 338 8.27 1.83 -18.22
C GLY A 338 7.36 0.69 -18.67
N GLN A 339 7.72 -0.51 -18.24
CA GLN A 339 7.01 -1.74 -18.54
C GLN A 339 5.76 -1.88 -17.67
N ASN A 340 4.67 -2.33 -18.28
CA ASN A 340 3.37 -2.44 -17.62
C ASN A 340 3.11 -3.90 -17.21
N VAL A 341 2.00 -4.12 -16.51
CA VAL A 341 1.57 -5.45 -16.07
C VAL A 341 0.07 -5.61 -16.20
N ILE A 342 -0.39 -6.81 -16.54
CA ILE A 342 -1.82 -7.14 -16.48
C ILE A 342 -2.07 -7.88 -15.18
N ILE A 343 -3.10 -7.48 -14.44
CA ILE A 343 -3.50 -8.13 -13.19
C ILE A 343 -4.95 -8.58 -13.24
N LYS A 344 -5.25 -9.64 -12.48
CA LYS A 344 -6.60 -9.95 -12.02
C LYS A 344 -6.82 -9.29 -10.65
N LEU A 345 -7.98 -8.67 -10.45
CA LEU A 345 -8.29 -7.85 -9.29
C LEU A 345 -8.58 -8.69 -8.03
N LYS A 346 -7.55 -9.35 -7.49
CA LYS A 346 -7.65 -10.22 -6.31
C LYS A 346 -7.30 -9.45 -5.03
N TRP A 347 -8.14 -8.46 -4.67
CA TRP A 347 -7.84 -7.55 -3.56
C TRP A 347 -7.50 -8.28 -2.26
N GLY A 348 -6.41 -7.84 -1.59
CA GLY A 348 -5.92 -8.41 -0.34
C GLY A 348 -5.14 -9.73 -0.47
N PHE A 349 -4.98 -10.27 -1.68
CA PHE A 349 -4.11 -11.44 -1.92
C PHE A 349 -2.65 -11.02 -2.14
N PRO A 350 -1.68 -11.92 -2.00
CA PRO A 350 -0.27 -11.62 -2.31
C PRO A 350 -0.09 -11.03 -3.72
N ALA A 351 0.75 -10.00 -3.85
CA ALA A 351 0.92 -9.22 -5.08
C ALA A 351 1.26 -10.07 -6.31
N ASP A 352 2.07 -11.11 -6.15
CA ASP A 352 2.45 -12.05 -7.21
C ASP A 352 1.26 -12.86 -7.76
N SER A 353 0.21 -13.07 -6.95
CA SER A 353 -0.99 -13.80 -7.34
C SER A 353 -1.98 -12.96 -8.16
N LEU A 354 -1.84 -11.63 -8.14
CA LEU A 354 -2.62 -10.71 -8.96
C LEU A 354 -2.10 -10.72 -10.40
N VAL A 355 -0.80 -10.91 -10.62
CA VAL A 355 -0.16 -10.87 -11.94
C VAL A 355 -0.71 -11.96 -12.86
N TYR A 356 -1.15 -11.57 -14.05
CA TYR A 356 -1.57 -12.49 -15.10
C TYR A 356 -0.33 -13.09 -15.79
N LYS A 357 0.08 -14.29 -15.38
CA LYS A 357 1.33 -14.92 -15.84
C LYS A 357 1.41 -15.19 -17.35
N ASP A 358 0.28 -15.48 -17.99
CA ASP A 358 0.21 -15.73 -19.44
C ASP A 358 0.07 -14.46 -20.30
N SER A 359 0.23 -13.27 -19.70
CA SER A 359 0.12 -11.99 -20.41
C SER A 359 1.40 -11.63 -21.18
N PRO A 360 1.27 -10.92 -22.32
CA PRO A 360 2.43 -10.37 -23.00
C PRO A 360 3.09 -9.28 -22.16
N ARG A 361 4.41 -9.13 -22.29
CA ARG A 361 5.10 -7.95 -21.76
C ARG A 361 4.76 -6.74 -22.62
N THR A 362 4.40 -5.64 -21.98
CA THR A 362 4.06 -4.39 -22.67
C THR A 362 4.84 -3.22 -22.08
N ILE A 363 4.96 -2.13 -22.85
CA ILE A 363 5.64 -0.91 -22.42
C ILE A 363 4.83 0.33 -22.80
N LYS A 364 4.81 1.32 -21.92
CA LYS A 364 4.13 2.60 -22.15
C LYS A 364 5.03 3.56 -22.93
N PHE A 365 4.54 3.99 -24.09
CA PHE A 365 5.05 5.15 -24.82
C PHE A 365 4.06 6.31 -24.65
N ALA A 366 4.50 7.55 -24.85
CA ALA A 366 3.59 8.69 -24.93
C ALA A 366 4.02 9.71 -25.99
N LEU A 367 3.02 10.32 -26.61
CA LEU A 367 3.12 11.43 -27.56
C LEU A 367 2.38 12.66 -27.00
N GLY A 368 2.40 13.78 -27.73
CA GLY A 368 1.57 14.93 -27.41
C GLY A 368 2.11 15.91 -26.39
N GLU A 369 1.20 16.60 -25.74
CA GLU A 369 1.45 17.70 -24.81
C GLU A 369 2.14 17.27 -23.52
N ASN A 370 1.90 16.03 -23.08
CA ASN A 370 2.39 15.51 -21.80
C ASN A 370 3.91 15.25 -21.80
N PRO A 371 4.47 14.41 -22.70
CA PRO A 371 5.91 14.16 -22.71
C PRO A 371 6.75 15.41 -23.03
N LYS A 372 6.17 16.40 -23.75
CA LYS A 372 6.81 17.71 -24.01
C LYS A 372 6.60 18.74 -22.88
N ARG A 373 5.92 18.34 -21.79
CA ARG A 373 5.65 19.12 -20.57
C ARG A 373 4.90 20.44 -20.77
N SER A 374 3.87 20.46 -21.62
CA SER A 374 3.11 21.69 -21.95
C SER A 374 2.36 22.32 -20.76
N ASN A 375 1.98 21.49 -19.78
CA ASN A 375 1.19 21.92 -18.61
C ASN A 375 2.02 22.01 -17.32
N TRP A 376 3.35 21.94 -17.42
CA TRP A 376 4.23 21.96 -16.24
C TRP A 376 4.99 23.28 -16.22
N LEU A 377 4.83 24.05 -15.15
CA LEU A 377 5.41 25.38 -14.96
C LEU A 377 6.93 25.36 -14.65
N GLU A 378 7.61 24.24 -14.89
CA GLU A 378 9.03 24.07 -14.55
C GLU A 378 9.98 24.51 -15.66
N ASN A 379 10.96 25.33 -15.28
CA ASN A 379 12.26 25.45 -15.95
C ASN A 379 13.08 24.17 -15.75
N SER A 380 12.65 23.09 -16.41
CA SER A 380 13.38 21.82 -16.49
C SER A 380 14.22 21.75 -17.76
N ASP A 381 15.49 21.38 -17.64
CA ASP A 381 16.38 21.10 -18.79
C ASP A 381 16.07 19.78 -19.49
N ARG A 382 15.01 19.07 -19.09
CA ARG A 382 14.61 17.79 -19.68
C ARG A 382 14.16 17.97 -21.14
N TYR A 383 14.87 17.32 -22.04
CA TYR A 383 14.47 17.13 -23.43
C TYR A 383 13.44 16.00 -23.54
N PRO A 384 12.33 16.13 -24.31
CA PRO A 384 12.03 17.17 -25.30
C PRO A 384 11.01 18.23 -24.85
N ARG A 385 10.95 19.37 -25.59
CA ARG A 385 9.96 20.47 -25.41
C ARG A 385 9.06 20.70 -26.63
N SER A 386 9.15 19.85 -27.65
CA SER A 386 8.35 19.91 -28.88
C SER A 386 7.88 18.52 -29.30
N ARG A 387 6.80 18.43 -30.09
CA ARG A 387 6.31 17.15 -30.65
C ARG A 387 7.38 16.46 -31.52
N LEU A 388 8.15 17.25 -32.28
CA LEU A 388 9.30 16.77 -33.06
C LEU A 388 10.35 16.12 -32.16
N GLY A 389 10.67 16.76 -31.03
CA GLY A 389 11.64 16.22 -30.07
C GLY A 389 11.17 14.92 -29.42
N VAL A 390 9.87 14.71 -29.24
CA VAL A 390 9.30 13.45 -28.72
C VAL A 390 9.58 12.29 -29.67
N ILE A 391 9.34 12.46 -30.98
CA ILE A 391 9.69 11.41 -31.95
C ILE A 391 11.21 11.23 -32.02
N SER A 392 11.97 12.33 -32.06
CA SER A 392 13.43 12.28 -32.17
C SER A 392 14.10 11.55 -30.99
N ILE A 393 13.63 11.76 -29.76
CA ILE A 393 14.22 11.09 -28.58
C ILE A 393 13.91 9.59 -28.55
N ILE A 394 12.74 9.18 -29.06
CA ILE A 394 12.38 7.77 -29.21
C ILE A 394 13.30 7.11 -30.24
N GLU A 395 13.47 7.73 -31.41
CA GLU A 395 14.36 7.22 -32.46
C GLU A 395 15.82 7.11 -31.98
N ASP A 396 16.32 8.13 -31.30
CA ASP A 396 17.68 8.14 -30.74
C ASP A 396 17.87 7.03 -29.70
N ALA A 397 16.92 6.82 -28.79
CA ALA A 397 16.99 5.75 -27.80
C ALA A 397 17.07 4.36 -28.46
N LEU A 398 16.22 4.10 -29.45
CA LEU A 398 16.22 2.84 -30.20
C LEU A 398 17.51 2.65 -31.01
N LEU A 399 18.01 3.72 -31.64
CA LEU A 399 19.27 3.67 -32.39
C LEU A 399 20.47 3.38 -31.47
N ARG A 400 20.52 4.03 -30.30
CA ARG A 400 21.56 3.75 -29.28
C ARG A 400 21.50 2.30 -28.82
N ALA A 401 20.31 1.78 -28.52
CA ALA A 401 20.15 0.38 -28.11
C ALA A 401 20.56 -0.61 -29.20
N LYS A 402 20.24 -0.33 -30.47
CA LYS A 402 20.66 -1.13 -31.63
C LYS A 402 22.18 -1.20 -31.75
N ASN A 403 22.86 -0.09 -31.49
CA ASN A 403 24.32 0.02 -31.61
C ASN A 403 25.07 -0.35 -30.30
N TYR A 404 24.36 -0.64 -29.22
CA TYR A 404 24.96 -0.83 -27.90
C TYR A 404 25.75 -2.14 -27.79
N LYS A 405 27.07 -2.03 -27.60
CA LYS A 405 28.01 -3.15 -27.36
C LYS A 405 28.65 -3.13 -25.96
N GLY A 406 28.11 -2.31 -25.05
CA GLY A 406 28.67 -2.11 -23.71
C GLY A 406 28.39 -3.27 -22.74
N LYS A 407 28.83 -3.09 -21.49
CA LYS A 407 28.53 -3.99 -20.37
C LYS A 407 27.01 -4.00 -20.08
N LYS A 408 26.57 -4.92 -19.23
CA LYS A 408 25.17 -5.04 -18.81
C LYS A 408 24.58 -3.69 -18.37
N ASN A 409 23.46 -3.29 -18.98
CA ASN A 409 22.72 -2.06 -18.68
C ASN A 409 21.21 -2.31 -18.86
N LEU A 410 20.44 -2.15 -17.79
CA LEU A 410 19.01 -2.52 -17.77
C LEU A 410 18.18 -1.74 -18.80
N ARG A 411 18.47 -0.45 -18.98
CA ARG A 411 17.79 0.41 -19.97
C ARG A 411 18.03 -0.08 -21.39
N MET A 412 19.29 -0.37 -21.72
CA MET A 412 19.66 -0.88 -23.05
C MET A 412 19.12 -2.29 -23.29
N GLU A 413 19.07 -3.13 -22.26
CA GLU A 413 18.45 -4.47 -22.34
C GLU A 413 16.96 -4.35 -22.65
N ALA A 414 16.21 -3.52 -21.94
CA ALA A 414 14.79 -3.30 -22.18
C ALA A 414 14.53 -2.75 -23.61
N LEU A 415 15.30 -1.75 -24.07
CA LEU A 415 15.17 -1.22 -25.43
C LEU A 415 15.49 -2.27 -26.51
N LYS A 416 16.48 -3.14 -26.28
CA LYS A 416 16.77 -4.26 -27.18
C LYS A 416 15.65 -5.28 -27.22
N GLU A 417 14.97 -5.52 -26.10
CA GLU A 417 13.79 -6.39 -26.10
C GLU A 417 12.61 -5.79 -26.87
N ILE A 418 12.45 -4.46 -26.86
CA ILE A 418 11.48 -3.75 -27.73
C ILE A 418 11.87 -3.92 -29.20
N LEU A 419 13.15 -3.69 -29.56
CA LEU A 419 13.67 -3.89 -30.92
C LEU A 419 13.44 -5.31 -31.45
N ASN A 420 13.53 -6.31 -30.57
CA ASN A 420 13.31 -7.71 -30.91
C ASN A 420 11.84 -8.15 -30.85
N GLY A 421 10.90 -7.22 -30.62
CA GLY A 421 9.46 -7.51 -30.53
C GLY A 421 9.05 -8.33 -29.30
N LYS A 422 9.91 -8.46 -28.28
CA LYS A 422 9.60 -9.19 -27.03
C LYS A 422 8.73 -8.38 -26.07
N ILE A 423 8.70 -7.06 -26.24
CA ILE A 423 7.87 -6.14 -25.45
C ILE A 423 6.99 -5.35 -26.42
N GLN A 424 5.67 -5.41 -26.23
CA GLN A 424 4.70 -4.76 -27.11
C GLN A 424 4.53 -3.29 -26.75
N ILE A 425 4.54 -2.41 -27.76
CA ILE A 425 4.42 -0.96 -27.57
C ILE A 425 2.96 -0.57 -27.42
N HIS A 426 2.62 0.00 -26.25
CA HIS A 426 1.33 0.62 -25.96
C HIS A 426 1.53 2.12 -25.81
N CYS A 427 0.94 2.92 -26.70
CA CYS A 427 1.26 4.33 -26.81
C CYS A 427 0.07 5.23 -26.45
N HIS A 428 0.26 6.13 -25.50
CA HIS A 428 -0.62 7.28 -25.27
C HIS A 428 -0.52 8.25 -26.45
N ALA A 429 -1.63 8.50 -27.13
CA ALA A 429 -1.72 9.50 -28.19
C ALA A 429 -3.16 10.01 -28.30
N TYR A 430 -3.33 11.30 -28.55
CA TYR A 430 -4.66 11.86 -28.84
C TYR A 430 -4.86 12.11 -30.33
N ARG A 431 -3.90 12.77 -30.96
CA ARG A 431 -4.00 13.23 -32.35
C ARG A 431 -3.55 12.19 -33.36
N GLN A 432 -4.22 12.22 -34.50
CA GLN A 432 -3.96 11.42 -35.70
C GLN A 432 -2.57 11.63 -36.31
N ASP A 433 -2.07 12.87 -36.37
CA ASP A 433 -0.76 13.18 -36.96
C ASP A 433 0.38 12.57 -36.13
N GLU A 434 0.27 12.59 -34.81
CA GLU A 434 1.24 11.97 -33.90
C GLU A 434 1.20 10.44 -33.99
N MET A 435 0.02 9.84 -34.07
CA MET A 435 -0.13 8.39 -34.30
C MET A 435 0.54 7.96 -35.61
N LEU A 436 0.30 8.68 -36.71
CA LEU A 436 0.94 8.41 -38.00
C LEU A 436 2.45 8.59 -37.94
N ALA A 437 2.94 9.66 -37.31
CA ALA A 437 4.36 9.95 -37.18
C ALA A 437 5.11 8.84 -36.40
N LEU A 438 4.54 8.37 -35.29
CA LEU A 438 5.16 7.27 -34.53
C LEU A 438 5.16 5.96 -35.31
N MET A 439 4.05 5.60 -35.97
CA MET A 439 4.01 4.39 -36.81
C MET A 439 5.08 4.42 -37.90
N GLU A 440 5.22 5.55 -38.61
CA GLU A 440 6.24 5.70 -39.65
C GLU A 440 7.67 5.69 -39.09
N SER A 441 7.88 6.32 -37.93
CA SER A 441 9.17 6.32 -37.23
C SER A 441 9.63 4.90 -36.85
N LEU A 442 8.73 4.10 -36.25
CA LEU A 442 9.07 2.75 -35.78
C LEU A 442 9.29 1.75 -36.92
N LYS A 443 8.68 1.96 -38.09
CA LYS A 443 8.95 1.15 -39.30
C LYS A 443 10.42 1.13 -39.69
N LYS A 444 11.16 2.23 -39.46
CA LYS A 444 12.62 2.31 -39.71
C LYS A 444 13.43 1.29 -38.91
N PHE A 445 12.87 0.82 -37.79
CA PHE A 445 13.47 -0.17 -36.90
C PHE A 445 12.85 -1.57 -37.05
N GLY A 446 11.88 -1.75 -37.95
CA GLY A 446 11.14 -3.01 -38.09
C GLY A 446 10.21 -3.30 -36.91
N ILE A 447 9.78 -2.28 -36.16
CA ILE A 447 8.90 -2.41 -34.99
C ILE A 447 7.53 -1.85 -35.33
N GLN A 448 6.48 -2.42 -34.73
CA GLN A 448 5.11 -1.97 -34.88
C GLN A 448 4.53 -1.52 -33.52
N VAL A 449 3.73 -0.45 -33.52
CA VAL A 449 2.88 -0.12 -32.37
C VAL A 449 1.82 -1.21 -32.23
N ARG A 450 1.64 -1.74 -31.01
CA ARG A 450 0.57 -2.71 -30.75
C ARG A 450 -0.78 -2.03 -30.64
N MET A 451 -0.81 -0.94 -29.88
CA MET A 451 -2.05 -0.31 -29.46
C MET A 451 -1.85 1.17 -29.13
N PHE A 452 -2.77 2.00 -29.60
CA PHE A 452 -2.90 3.38 -29.15
C PHE A 452 -3.97 3.51 -28.07
N HIS A 453 -3.65 4.28 -27.04
CA HIS A 453 -4.49 4.59 -25.90
C HIS A 453 -5.00 6.01 -25.98
N HIS A 454 -6.24 6.19 -25.52
CA HIS A 454 -7.12 7.35 -25.72
C HIS A 454 -7.47 7.54 -27.20
N ALA A 455 -6.46 7.72 -28.06
CA ALA A 455 -6.57 7.73 -29.51
C ALA A 455 -7.80 8.50 -30.00
N LEU A 456 -8.00 9.70 -29.45
CA LEU A 456 -9.25 10.46 -29.57
C LEU A 456 -9.58 10.83 -31.02
N GLU A 457 -8.56 10.92 -31.87
CA GLU A 457 -8.70 11.17 -33.31
C GLU A 457 -8.50 9.91 -34.19
N ALA A 458 -8.55 8.70 -33.61
CA ALA A 458 -8.38 7.45 -34.36
C ALA A 458 -9.41 7.28 -35.47
N TYR A 459 -10.62 7.83 -35.32
CA TYR A 459 -11.65 7.85 -36.35
C TYR A 459 -11.16 8.47 -37.66
N LYS A 460 -10.26 9.47 -37.61
CA LYS A 460 -9.69 10.14 -38.79
C LYS A 460 -8.73 9.25 -39.59
N ILE A 461 -8.11 8.25 -38.96
CA ILE A 461 -7.06 7.39 -39.54
C ILE A 461 -7.32 5.88 -39.37
N SER A 462 -8.58 5.51 -39.16
CA SER A 462 -8.95 4.13 -38.80
C SER A 462 -8.63 3.10 -39.89
N LYS A 463 -8.58 3.52 -41.17
CA LYS A 463 -8.17 2.64 -42.28
C LYS A 463 -6.67 2.33 -42.23
N GLU A 464 -5.86 3.33 -41.91
CA GLU A 464 -4.43 3.21 -41.71
C GLU A 464 -4.14 2.30 -40.51
N LEU A 465 -4.81 2.54 -39.37
CA LEU A 465 -4.70 1.68 -38.19
C LEU A 465 -5.05 0.22 -38.51
N LYS A 466 -6.11 -0.01 -39.31
CA LYS A 466 -6.46 -1.37 -39.76
C LYS A 466 -5.39 -1.99 -40.65
N ARG A 467 -4.88 -1.25 -41.63
CA ARG A 467 -3.84 -1.72 -42.56
C ARG A 467 -2.56 -2.13 -41.81
N GLU A 468 -2.19 -1.35 -40.80
CA GLU A 468 -1.02 -1.60 -39.96
C GLU A 468 -1.31 -2.59 -38.83
N ASN A 469 -2.52 -3.15 -38.71
CA ASN A 469 -2.93 -4.07 -37.63
C ASN A 469 -2.69 -3.51 -36.22
N VAL A 470 -2.99 -2.22 -36.02
CA VAL A 470 -2.87 -1.51 -34.74
C VAL A 470 -4.23 -1.45 -34.04
N TYR A 471 -4.23 -1.62 -32.72
CA TYR A 471 -5.45 -1.59 -31.91
C TYR A 471 -5.70 -0.22 -31.27
N VAL A 472 -6.93 0.00 -30.83
CA VAL A 472 -7.37 1.24 -30.21
C VAL A 472 -8.06 0.96 -28.88
N SER A 473 -7.69 1.69 -27.83
CA SER A 473 -8.56 1.88 -26.68
C SER A 473 -8.83 3.36 -26.49
N THR A 474 -10.10 3.73 -26.47
CA THR A 474 -10.56 5.13 -26.41
C THR A 474 -11.45 5.37 -25.20
N PHE A 475 -11.72 6.64 -24.92
CA PHE A 475 -12.84 7.02 -24.07
C PHE A 475 -14.14 6.96 -24.86
N SER A 476 -15.23 6.79 -24.12
CA SER A 476 -16.62 6.95 -24.55
C SER A 476 -16.94 8.41 -24.85
N ASP A 477 -16.68 9.31 -23.91
CA ASP A 477 -17.02 10.73 -24.00
C ASP A 477 -16.13 11.73 -23.21
N TRP A 478 -14.91 11.33 -22.83
CA TRP A 478 -14.01 12.19 -22.07
C TRP A 478 -13.03 12.97 -22.98
N TRP A 479 -13.27 14.27 -23.18
CA TRP A 479 -12.45 15.15 -24.04
C TRP A 479 -12.55 16.65 -23.69
N SER A 480 -11.99 17.54 -24.53
CA SER A 480 -11.99 19.02 -24.40
C SER A 480 -11.20 19.60 -23.21
N TYR A 481 -10.49 18.77 -22.46
CA TYR A 481 -9.66 19.23 -21.33
C TYR A 481 -8.26 19.71 -21.75
N LYS A 482 -7.87 19.49 -23.02
CA LYS A 482 -6.62 19.92 -23.66
C LYS A 482 -6.87 20.26 -25.11
N PHE A 483 -5.97 21.03 -25.71
CA PHE A 483 -6.07 21.38 -27.13
C PHE A 483 -5.95 20.13 -28.02
N GLU A 484 -5.04 19.21 -27.72
CA GLU A 484 -4.94 17.91 -28.42
C GLU A 484 -6.13 16.96 -28.21
N ALA A 485 -7.05 17.27 -27.29
CA ALA A 485 -8.27 16.51 -27.05
C ALA A 485 -9.52 17.26 -27.57
N TYR A 486 -9.36 18.32 -28.35
CA TYR A 486 -10.47 19.18 -28.77
C TYR A 486 -11.38 18.53 -29.83
N ASP A 487 -10.78 17.87 -30.82
CA ASP A 487 -11.49 17.25 -31.96
C ASP A 487 -12.05 15.86 -31.66
N ALA A 488 -12.03 15.43 -30.40
CA ALA A 488 -12.60 14.15 -30.02
C ALA A 488 -14.11 14.12 -30.24
N ILE A 489 -14.63 12.96 -30.66
CA ILE A 489 -16.06 12.74 -30.87
C ILE A 489 -16.49 11.42 -30.22
N PRO A 490 -17.74 11.32 -29.74
CA PRO A 490 -18.23 10.09 -29.09
C PRO A 490 -18.41 8.92 -30.07
N TYR A 491 -18.49 9.23 -31.38
CA TYR A 491 -18.52 8.22 -32.44
C TYR A 491 -17.16 7.56 -32.72
N ASN A 492 -16.08 7.96 -32.03
CA ASN A 492 -14.73 7.43 -32.30
C ASN A 492 -14.67 5.90 -32.19
N ALA A 493 -15.22 5.34 -31.11
CA ALA A 493 -15.25 3.90 -30.90
C ALA A 493 -16.07 3.17 -31.98
N PHE A 494 -17.21 3.76 -32.38
CA PHE A 494 -18.06 3.19 -33.43
C PHE A 494 -17.39 3.20 -34.80
N ILE A 495 -16.84 4.34 -35.23
CA ILE A 495 -16.21 4.49 -36.55
C ILE A 495 -15.00 3.57 -36.68
N THR A 496 -14.15 3.51 -35.65
CA THR A 496 -12.98 2.62 -35.64
C THR A 496 -13.39 1.15 -35.71
N THR A 497 -14.38 0.74 -34.91
CA THR A 497 -14.93 -0.63 -34.94
C THR A 497 -15.54 -0.97 -36.30
N LYS A 498 -16.32 -0.05 -36.89
CA LYS A 498 -16.92 -0.22 -38.23
C LYS A 498 -15.87 -0.39 -39.33
N ASN A 499 -14.69 0.21 -39.17
CA ASN A 499 -13.54 0.04 -40.05
C ASN A 499 -12.66 -1.17 -39.69
N ASN A 500 -13.17 -2.11 -38.89
CA ASN A 500 -12.55 -3.36 -38.49
C ASN A 500 -11.27 -3.21 -37.65
N VAL A 501 -11.05 -2.05 -37.02
CA VAL A 501 -10.03 -1.88 -35.98
C VAL A 501 -10.54 -2.54 -34.71
N LEU A 502 -9.68 -3.33 -34.04
CA LEU A 502 -10.05 -3.93 -32.76
C LEU A 502 -10.02 -2.85 -31.67
N THR A 503 -11.22 -2.38 -31.33
CA THR A 503 -11.42 -1.23 -30.43
C THR A 503 -11.98 -1.65 -29.07
N SER A 504 -11.50 -1.02 -28.00
CA SER A 504 -12.03 -1.13 -26.64
C SER A 504 -12.30 0.25 -26.03
N LEU A 505 -12.99 0.26 -24.89
CA LEU A 505 -13.07 1.42 -24.00
C LEU A 505 -12.11 1.23 -22.81
N ASN A 506 -11.64 2.34 -22.25
CA ASN A 506 -10.80 2.34 -21.03
C ASN A 506 -11.20 3.45 -20.08
N SER A 507 -10.73 3.33 -18.83
CA SER A 507 -11.07 4.26 -17.77
C SER A 507 -10.10 5.44 -17.65
N ASP A 508 -8.79 5.18 -17.63
CA ASP A 508 -7.75 6.13 -17.21
C ASP A 508 -8.04 6.80 -15.84
N SER A 509 -8.91 6.18 -15.03
CA SER A 509 -9.46 6.79 -13.82
C SER A 509 -10.06 5.74 -12.88
N PRO A 510 -9.68 5.72 -11.59
CA PRO A 510 -10.28 4.83 -10.59
C PRO A 510 -11.78 5.05 -10.36
N GLU A 511 -12.32 6.23 -10.74
CA GLU A 511 -13.76 6.51 -10.69
C GLU A 511 -14.48 6.05 -11.95
N LEU A 512 -13.85 6.17 -13.12
CA LEU A 512 -14.47 5.72 -14.37
C LEU A 512 -14.40 4.20 -14.51
N ALA A 513 -13.36 3.56 -13.98
CA ALA A 513 -13.14 2.12 -14.05
C ALA A 513 -14.32 1.34 -13.43
N ARG A 514 -14.83 1.80 -12.27
CA ARG A 514 -16.01 1.22 -11.61
C ARG A 514 -17.33 1.50 -12.33
N ARG A 515 -17.30 2.23 -13.45
CA ARG A 515 -18.47 2.63 -14.27
C ARG A 515 -18.29 2.28 -15.74
N LEU A 516 -17.31 1.45 -16.11
CA LEU A 516 -17.06 1.06 -17.51
C LEU A 516 -18.29 0.44 -18.17
N ASN A 517 -19.17 -0.20 -17.40
CA ASN A 517 -20.47 -0.69 -17.87
C ASN A 517 -21.38 0.45 -18.37
N SER A 518 -21.44 1.56 -17.63
CA SER A 518 -22.17 2.76 -18.02
C SER A 518 -21.51 3.45 -19.22
N GLU A 519 -20.18 3.50 -19.24
CA GLU A 519 -19.41 4.06 -20.37
C GLU A 519 -19.63 3.27 -21.66
N ALA A 520 -19.69 1.94 -21.58
CA ALA A 520 -20.10 1.10 -22.69
C ALA A 520 -21.55 1.39 -23.09
N GLY A 521 -22.49 1.44 -22.12
CA GLY A 521 -23.91 1.72 -22.39
C GLY A 521 -24.16 2.97 -23.24
N LYS A 522 -23.35 4.03 -23.06
CA LYS A 522 -23.40 5.25 -23.90
C LYS A 522 -23.23 4.96 -25.39
N MET A 523 -22.50 3.90 -25.76
CA MET A 523 -22.21 3.56 -27.16
C MET A 523 -23.47 3.16 -27.96
N LEU A 524 -24.54 2.74 -27.28
CA LEU A 524 -25.85 2.53 -27.92
C LEU A 524 -26.42 3.83 -28.51
N LYS A 525 -26.11 4.98 -27.90
CA LYS A 525 -26.46 6.29 -28.44
C LYS A 525 -25.57 6.71 -29.62
N TYR A 526 -24.33 6.20 -29.67
CA TYR A 526 -23.29 6.65 -30.61
C TYR A 526 -23.00 5.66 -31.74
N GLY A 527 -24.05 4.97 -32.21
CA GLY A 527 -24.05 4.24 -33.48
C GLY A 527 -24.12 2.72 -33.34
N PHE A 528 -23.82 2.16 -32.17
CA PHE A 528 -24.00 0.71 -31.96
C PHE A 528 -25.47 0.37 -31.77
N THR A 529 -25.94 -0.68 -32.45
CA THR A 529 -27.36 -1.10 -32.41
C THR A 529 -27.60 -2.38 -31.60
N LYS A 530 -26.53 -3.09 -31.22
CA LYS A 530 -26.61 -4.34 -30.45
C LYS A 530 -25.89 -4.19 -29.13
N GLU A 531 -26.57 -4.51 -28.04
CA GLU A 531 -26.00 -4.47 -26.69
C GLU A 531 -24.82 -5.43 -26.51
N THR A 532 -24.87 -6.59 -27.17
CA THR A 532 -23.75 -7.56 -27.15
C THR A 532 -22.49 -6.98 -27.80
N ASP A 533 -22.61 -6.24 -28.90
CA ASP A 533 -21.46 -5.58 -29.54
C ASP A 533 -20.87 -4.46 -28.66
N VAL A 534 -21.72 -3.77 -27.90
CA VAL A 534 -21.28 -2.77 -26.92
C VAL A 534 -20.54 -3.42 -25.75
N LEU A 535 -21.05 -4.53 -25.21
CA LEU A 535 -20.40 -5.25 -24.11
C LEU A 535 -19.00 -5.74 -24.50
N LYS A 536 -18.79 -6.12 -25.77
CA LYS A 536 -17.46 -6.54 -26.28
C LYS A 536 -16.38 -5.49 -26.07
N LEU A 537 -16.73 -4.19 -26.14
CA LEU A 537 -15.78 -3.07 -26.00
C LEU A 537 -15.07 -3.04 -24.64
N ILE A 538 -15.67 -3.64 -23.61
CA ILE A 538 -15.13 -3.67 -22.24
C ILE A 538 -14.87 -5.10 -21.74
N THR A 539 -14.96 -6.11 -22.61
CA THR A 539 -14.79 -7.54 -22.24
C THR A 539 -13.87 -8.26 -23.24
N ILE A 540 -14.41 -8.84 -24.31
CA ILE A 540 -13.64 -9.69 -25.23
C ILE A 540 -12.68 -8.89 -26.12
N ASN A 541 -12.98 -7.64 -26.46
CA ASN A 541 -12.09 -6.83 -27.30
C ASN A 541 -10.76 -6.54 -26.61
N PRO A 542 -10.73 -5.98 -25.37
CA PRO A 542 -9.47 -5.85 -24.64
C PRO A 542 -8.78 -7.20 -24.41
N ALA A 543 -9.52 -8.27 -24.09
CA ALA A 543 -8.92 -9.61 -23.98
C ALA A 543 -8.18 -10.04 -25.26
N LYS A 544 -8.76 -9.81 -26.46
CA LYS A 544 -8.12 -10.06 -27.76
C LYS A 544 -6.91 -9.14 -28.00
N GLN A 545 -6.98 -7.88 -27.58
CA GLN A 545 -5.89 -6.93 -27.74
C GLN A 545 -4.60 -7.42 -27.05
N PHE A 546 -4.77 -8.05 -25.88
CA PHE A 546 -3.69 -8.66 -25.09
C PHE A 546 -3.48 -10.16 -25.33
N SER A 547 -4.16 -10.77 -26.31
CA SER A 547 -4.08 -12.21 -26.61
C SER A 547 -4.43 -13.12 -25.42
N LEU A 548 -5.34 -12.65 -24.56
CA LEU A 548 -5.88 -13.34 -23.38
C LEU A 548 -7.31 -13.87 -23.61
N ASP A 549 -7.86 -13.70 -24.82
CA ASP A 549 -9.22 -14.08 -25.17
C ASP A 549 -9.49 -15.59 -25.11
N LYS A 550 -8.45 -16.42 -25.11
CA LYS A 550 -8.59 -17.86 -24.82
C LYS A 550 -8.91 -18.17 -23.35
N PHE A 551 -8.76 -17.20 -22.46
CA PHE A 551 -8.94 -17.37 -21.02
C PHE A 551 -10.04 -16.51 -20.43
N VAL A 552 -10.18 -15.25 -20.86
CA VAL A 552 -11.09 -14.26 -20.26
C VAL A 552 -11.84 -13.44 -21.31
N GLY A 553 -12.74 -12.57 -20.86
CA GLY A 553 -13.46 -11.61 -21.72
C GLY A 553 -14.75 -12.15 -22.34
N SER A 554 -15.09 -13.43 -22.14
CA SER A 554 -16.39 -13.99 -22.52
C SER A 554 -16.77 -15.18 -21.65
N LEU A 555 -18.08 -15.48 -21.57
CA LEU A 555 -18.59 -16.67 -20.91
C LEU A 555 -18.64 -17.81 -21.93
N GLU A 556 -17.57 -18.59 -22.01
CA GLU A 556 -17.46 -19.73 -22.92
C GLU A 556 -16.79 -20.92 -22.23
N LYS A 557 -17.11 -22.13 -22.69
CA LYS A 557 -16.53 -23.38 -22.16
C LYS A 557 -15.00 -23.35 -22.19
N GLY A 558 -14.38 -23.75 -21.08
CA GLY A 558 -12.93 -23.82 -20.89
C GLY A 558 -12.27 -22.51 -20.42
N LYS A 559 -12.98 -21.38 -20.47
CA LYS A 559 -12.48 -20.09 -19.98
C LYS A 559 -12.50 -20.01 -18.46
N ASP A 560 -11.73 -19.07 -17.92
CA ASP A 560 -11.77 -18.74 -16.51
C ASP A 560 -13.18 -18.28 -16.13
N ALA A 561 -13.64 -18.73 -14.97
CA ALA A 561 -14.91 -18.31 -14.40
C ALA A 561 -14.78 -16.91 -13.77
N ASP A 562 -14.51 -15.93 -14.63
CA ASP A 562 -14.44 -14.50 -14.33
C ASP A 562 -15.76 -13.86 -14.79
N PHE A 563 -16.69 -13.64 -13.86
CA PHE A 563 -18.05 -13.21 -14.17
C PHE A 563 -18.62 -12.24 -13.12
N VAL A 564 -19.66 -11.51 -13.52
CA VAL A 564 -20.33 -10.50 -12.70
C VAL A 564 -21.83 -10.77 -12.69
N ILE A 565 -22.45 -10.69 -11.52
CA ILE A 565 -23.90 -10.79 -11.34
C ILE A 565 -24.45 -9.39 -11.09
N TRP A 566 -25.42 -8.98 -11.92
CA TRP A 566 -26.08 -7.69 -11.89
C TRP A 566 -27.55 -7.83 -11.50
N ASN A 567 -28.09 -6.81 -10.83
CA ASN A 567 -29.53 -6.75 -10.53
C ASN A 567 -30.42 -6.41 -11.74
N GLY A 568 -29.84 -5.98 -12.85
CA GLY A 568 -30.53 -5.51 -14.05
C GLY A 568 -29.59 -5.49 -15.26
N ASN A 569 -30.04 -4.92 -16.39
CA ASN A 569 -29.25 -4.87 -17.62
C ASN A 569 -27.90 -4.16 -17.37
N PRO A 570 -26.73 -4.82 -17.57
CA PRO A 570 -25.42 -4.29 -17.23
C PRO A 570 -25.08 -2.95 -17.91
N LEU A 571 -25.66 -2.64 -19.07
CA LEU A 571 -25.43 -1.38 -19.79
C LEU A 571 -26.29 -0.21 -19.28
N SER A 572 -27.20 -0.47 -18.34
CA SER A 572 -28.02 0.57 -17.71
C SER A 572 -27.25 1.28 -16.59
N PRO A 573 -27.35 2.62 -16.49
CA PRO A 573 -26.76 3.37 -15.37
C PRO A 573 -27.46 3.10 -14.03
N TYR A 574 -28.64 2.48 -14.02
CA TYR A 574 -29.35 2.08 -12.81
C TYR A 574 -28.95 0.71 -12.27
N SER A 575 -28.20 -0.05 -13.07
CA SER A 575 -27.78 -1.40 -12.68
C SER A 575 -26.60 -1.34 -11.72
N ILE A 576 -26.65 -2.22 -10.73
CA ILE A 576 -25.63 -2.38 -9.71
C ILE A 576 -25.10 -3.81 -9.75
N VAL A 577 -23.80 -3.93 -9.52
CA VAL A 577 -23.16 -5.22 -9.27
C VAL A 577 -23.59 -5.75 -7.91
N LEU A 578 -24.08 -6.98 -7.92
CA LEU A 578 -24.39 -7.78 -6.74
C LEU A 578 -23.16 -8.58 -6.31
N GLU A 579 -22.50 -9.25 -7.26
CA GLU A 579 -21.33 -10.08 -6.99
C GLU A 579 -20.33 -10.02 -8.14
N THR A 580 -19.03 -10.08 -7.81
CA THR A 580 -17.93 -10.21 -8.78
C THR A 580 -17.06 -11.40 -8.43
N TRP A 581 -16.82 -12.25 -9.43
CA TRP A 581 -16.12 -13.51 -9.30
C TRP A 581 -14.91 -13.56 -10.23
N ILE A 582 -13.81 -14.12 -9.72
CA ILE A 582 -12.58 -14.35 -10.47
C ILE A 582 -12.13 -15.79 -10.22
N GLU A 583 -11.93 -16.56 -11.30
CA GLU A 583 -11.55 -17.97 -11.25
C GLU A 583 -12.48 -18.79 -10.34
N GLY A 584 -13.79 -18.49 -10.39
CA GLY A 584 -14.80 -19.16 -9.57
C GLY A 584 -14.70 -18.84 -8.07
N LYS A 585 -13.99 -17.79 -7.66
CA LYS A 585 -13.96 -17.29 -6.28
C LYS A 585 -14.63 -15.93 -6.21
N LYS A 586 -15.48 -15.72 -5.20
CA LYS A 586 -16.12 -14.44 -4.96
C LYS A 586 -15.09 -13.46 -4.40
N PHE A 587 -14.98 -12.28 -5.00
CA PHE A 587 -14.10 -11.20 -4.55
C PHE A 587 -14.88 -9.94 -4.14
N PHE A 588 -16.13 -9.81 -4.58
CA PHE A 588 -17.03 -8.77 -4.14
C PHE A 588 -18.43 -9.33 -3.93
N ASP A 589 -19.08 -8.87 -2.87
CA ASP A 589 -20.45 -9.18 -2.50
C ASP A 589 -21.09 -7.91 -1.93
N ARG A 590 -22.18 -7.45 -2.55
CA ARG A 590 -22.82 -6.19 -2.18
C ARG A 590 -23.43 -6.22 -0.79
N GLU A 591 -24.02 -7.34 -0.38
CA GLU A 591 -24.66 -7.44 0.93
C GLU A 591 -23.60 -7.42 2.04
N GLU A 592 -22.50 -8.14 1.83
CA GLU A 592 -21.35 -8.12 2.73
C GLU A 592 -20.69 -6.73 2.79
N ASP A 593 -20.53 -6.05 1.66
CA ASP A 593 -20.02 -4.67 1.60
C ASP A 593 -20.87 -3.72 2.46
N LEU A 594 -22.20 -3.78 2.34
CA LEU A 594 -23.11 -2.98 3.14
C LEU A 594 -23.03 -3.30 4.63
N ARG A 595 -22.79 -4.57 4.98
CA ARG A 595 -22.57 -5.02 6.37
C ARG A 595 -21.26 -4.47 6.91
N ILE A 596 -20.15 -4.66 6.18
CA ILE A 596 -18.80 -4.22 6.57
C ILE A 596 -18.75 -2.69 6.72
N ARG A 597 -19.39 -1.92 5.84
CA ARG A 597 -19.45 -0.45 5.97
C ARG A 597 -20.06 0.01 7.29
N LYS A 598 -21.08 -0.70 7.79
CA LYS A 598 -21.67 -0.42 9.11
C LYS A 598 -20.68 -0.74 10.23
N GLU A 599 -19.98 -1.87 10.14
CA GLU A 599 -18.94 -2.26 11.11
C GLU A 599 -17.77 -1.27 11.15
N ILE A 600 -17.27 -0.85 9.97
CA ILE A 600 -16.22 0.16 9.80
C ILE A 600 -16.63 1.48 10.46
N LYS A 601 -17.89 1.91 10.28
CA LYS A 601 -18.41 3.13 10.89
C LYS A 601 -18.41 3.03 12.42
N LEU A 602 -18.92 1.94 12.97
CA LEU A 602 -18.93 1.68 14.42
C LEU A 602 -17.52 1.58 14.99
N LEU A 603 -16.59 0.95 14.28
CA LEU A 603 -15.18 0.86 14.67
C LEU A 603 -14.53 2.24 14.70
N LYS A 604 -14.74 3.07 13.67
CA LYS A 604 -14.25 4.45 13.62
C LYS A 604 -14.76 5.25 14.82
N GLU A 605 -16.06 5.16 15.13
CA GLU A 605 -16.66 5.82 16.30
C GLU A 605 -16.05 5.33 17.62
N LYS A 606 -15.87 4.01 17.80
CA LYS A 606 -15.20 3.43 18.97
C LYS A 606 -13.77 3.96 19.14
N LEU A 607 -12.96 3.90 18.09
CA LEU A 607 -11.56 4.33 18.12
C LEU A 607 -11.41 5.84 18.35
N MET A 608 -12.29 6.65 17.76
CA MET A 608 -12.31 8.10 18.03
C MET A 608 -12.63 8.42 19.49
N ASN A 609 -13.56 7.68 20.11
CA ASN A 609 -13.87 7.86 21.53
C ASN A 609 -12.72 7.42 22.43
N GLU A 610 -12.08 6.28 22.12
CA GLU A 610 -10.85 5.84 22.81
C GLU A 610 -9.73 6.88 22.68
N PHE A 611 -9.54 7.48 21.51
CA PHE A 611 -8.53 8.51 21.29
C PHE A 611 -8.79 9.76 22.15
N LYS A 612 -10.04 10.26 22.17
CA LYS A 612 -10.43 11.43 22.98
C LYS A 612 -10.17 11.21 24.47
N ASN A 613 -10.57 10.06 25.00
CA ASN A 613 -10.34 9.70 26.40
C ASN A 613 -8.86 9.49 26.74
N TYR A 614 -8.00 9.24 25.74
CA TYR A 614 -6.56 9.12 25.92
C TYR A 614 -5.84 10.47 25.91
N SER A 615 -6.40 11.47 25.21
CA SER A 615 -5.83 12.82 25.11
C SER A 615 -6.19 13.76 26.28
N GLU A 616 -7.23 13.43 27.03
CA GLU A 616 -7.59 14.05 28.32
C GLU A 616 -6.81 13.38 29.47
#